data_AF-A0A8J6I7U6-F1
#
_entry.id   AF-A0A8J6I7U6-F1
#
_cell.length_a   1.000
_cell.length_b   1.000
_cell.length_c   1.000
_cell.angle_alpha   90.00
_cell.angle_beta   90.00
_cell.angle_gamma   90.00
#
_symmetry.space_group_name_H-M   'P 1'
#
loop_
_entity.id
_entity.type
_entity.pdbx_description
1 polymer ?
#
loop_
_entity_poly.entity_id
_entity_poly.type
_entity_poly.pdbx_seq_one_letter_code
_entity_poly.pdbx_strand_id
1 'polypeptide(L)'
;YFDLTHAPAFGYESRLNRETMLDLFDERGGDPRRPGKRDPLDPLLWRGAREDEPSWDGRTLGAGRPGWHIECTAIALRWLGDRIDIQGGGSDLQFPHHEMSSAHAECLTGEHPFASHYVHAGMIGLDGGKMSKSKGNLIFVSKLRGTGVDPMAIRLALLADHYRTDRPWTDTLAKVGQHRLETWREGVARVSGPSGAELLAIVRERLANDLDTPGALAAIDMWAQTTGADTASPSMVTSMVDALLGIELV
;
A
#
# COMPACT_ATOMS: atom_id res chain seq x y z
N TYR A 1 7.30 -24.81 -12.07
CA TYR A 1 8.16 -23.66 -11.76
C TYR A 1 8.24 -22.79 -12.99
N PHE A 2 8.28 -21.48 -12.81
CA PHE A 2 8.55 -20.54 -13.90
C PHE A 2 10.06 -20.49 -14.11
N ASP A 3 10.49 -20.74 -15.34
CA ASP A 3 11.90 -20.68 -15.71
C ASP A 3 12.27 -19.24 -16.05
N LEU A 4 13.00 -18.59 -15.15
CA LEU A 4 13.35 -17.17 -15.25
C LEU A 4 14.20 -16.83 -16.48
N THR A 5 14.80 -17.82 -17.15
CA THR A 5 15.53 -17.57 -18.41
C THR A 5 14.63 -17.05 -19.53
N HIS A 6 13.30 -17.20 -19.40
CA HIS A 6 12.31 -16.64 -20.34
C HIS A 6 11.93 -15.18 -20.03
N ALA A 7 12.39 -14.61 -18.91
CA ALA A 7 12.10 -13.24 -18.48
C ALA A 7 13.37 -12.36 -18.57
N PRO A 8 13.76 -11.90 -19.77
CA PRO A 8 15.02 -11.17 -19.97
C PRO A 8 15.07 -9.82 -19.25
N ALA A 9 13.92 -9.24 -18.90
CA ALA A 9 13.83 -7.99 -18.13
C ALA A 9 13.87 -8.21 -16.61
N PHE A 10 13.85 -9.45 -16.11
CA PHE A 10 13.76 -9.76 -14.68
C PHE A 10 14.79 -8.99 -13.85
N GLY A 11 14.31 -8.29 -12.83
CA GLY A 11 15.11 -7.42 -11.96
C GLY A 11 14.90 -5.93 -12.20
N TYR A 12 14.18 -5.54 -13.26
CA TYR A 12 13.95 -4.12 -13.57
C TYR A 12 13.05 -3.41 -12.54
N GLU A 13 12.12 -4.15 -11.91
CA GLU A 13 11.17 -3.60 -10.94
C GLU A 13 11.84 -3.31 -9.61
N SER A 14 12.57 -4.29 -9.08
CA SER A 14 13.17 -4.25 -7.75
C SER A 14 14.56 -3.60 -7.76
N ARG A 15 15.28 -3.71 -8.89
CA ARG A 15 16.67 -3.26 -9.07
C ARG A 15 17.65 -3.86 -8.07
N LEU A 16 17.31 -5.02 -7.50
CA LEU A 16 18.16 -5.73 -6.55
C LEU A 16 19.22 -6.55 -7.27
N ASN A 17 20.36 -6.76 -6.62
CA ASN A 17 21.34 -7.72 -7.10
C ASN A 17 20.89 -9.15 -6.76
N ARG A 18 21.48 -10.13 -7.45
CA ARG A 18 21.10 -11.54 -7.31
C ARG A 18 21.29 -12.11 -5.91
N GLU A 19 22.34 -11.70 -5.19
CA GLU A 19 22.60 -12.16 -3.82
C GLU A 19 21.47 -11.73 -2.88
N THR A 20 21.12 -10.44 -2.91
CA THR A 20 19.98 -9.90 -2.15
C THR A 20 18.66 -10.54 -2.57
N MET A 21 18.45 -10.80 -3.86
CA MET A 21 17.27 -11.53 -4.33
C MET A 21 17.19 -12.94 -3.74
N LEU A 22 18.31 -13.68 -3.66
CA LEU A 22 18.32 -15.04 -3.10
C LEU A 22 17.95 -15.03 -1.61
N ASP A 23 18.53 -14.10 -0.85
CA ASP A 23 18.26 -13.97 0.58
C ASP A 23 16.78 -13.62 0.83
N LEU A 24 16.27 -12.60 0.13
CA LEU A 24 14.88 -12.18 0.27
C LEU A 24 13.90 -13.23 -0.26
N PHE A 25 14.25 -13.97 -1.31
CA PHE A 25 13.42 -15.04 -1.82
C PHE A 25 13.30 -16.15 -0.77
N ASP A 26 14.38 -16.54 -0.11
CA ASP A 26 14.35 -17.53 0.96
C ASP A 26 13.52 -17.05 2.17
N GLU A 27 13.66 -15.79 2.58
CA GLU A 27 12.91 -15.21 3.69
C GLU A 27 11.41 -15.08 3.39
N ARG A 28 11.05 -14.73 2.15
CA ARG A 28 9.69 -14.33 1.77
C ARG A 28 8.91 -15.44 1.06
N GLY A 29 9.18 -16.69 1.43
CA GLY A 29 8.38 -17.86 1.05
C GLY A 29 8.82 -18.59 -0.22
N GLY A 30 9.96 -18.21 -0.79
CA GLY A 30 10.63 -18.94 -1.84
C GLY A 30 11.26 -20.25 -1.37
N ASP A 31 11.73 -21.05 -2.32
CA ASP A 31 12.31 -22.37 -2.09
C ASP A 31 13.64 -22.57 -2.84
N PRO A 32 14.66 -21.71 -2.64
CA PRO A 32 15.87 -21.70 -3.47
C PRO A 32 16.68 -23.00 -3.41
N ARG A 33 16.53 -23.76 -2.33
CA ARG A 33 17.22 -25.05 -2.12
C ARG A 33 16.43 -26.25 -2.65
N ARG A 34 15.28 -26.07 -3.28
CA ARG A 34 14.47 -27.20 -3.75
C ARG A 34 15.18 -27.94 -4.90
N PRO A 35 15.39 -29.26 -4.79
CA PRO A 35 16.01 -30.05 -5.85
C PRO A 35 15.21 -29.98 -7.17
N GLY A 36 15.95 -29.98 -8.28
CA GLY A 36 15.39 -30.04 -9.64
C GLY A 36 14.89 -28.72 -10.22
N LYS A 37 15.06 -27.59 -9.53
CA LYS A 37 14.90 -26.25 -10.14
C LYS A 37 16.05 -25.97 -11.11
N ARG A 38 15.81 -25.18 -12.16
CA ARG A 38 16.85 -24.77 -13.12
C ARG A 38 17.66 -23.60 -12.56
N ASP A 39 16.98 -22.63 -11.98
CA ASP A 39 17.55 -21.54 -11.21
C ASP A 39 16.98 -21.55 -9.78
N PRO A 40 17.80 -21.31 -8.73
CA PRO A 40 17.29 -21.14 -7.36
C PRO A 40 16.19 -20.09 -7.22
N LEU A 41 16.15 -19.06 -8.06
CA LEU A 41 15.12 -18.02 -8.05
C LEU A 41 13.84 -18.38 -8.80
N ASP A 42 13.78 -19.51 -9.53
CA ASP A 42 12.60 -19.90 -10.30
C ASP A 42 11.34 -19.95 -9.39
N PRO A 43 10.31 -19.11 -9.61
CA PRO A 43 9.14 -19.11 -8.76
C PRO A 43 8.26 -20.35 -8.95
N LEU A 44 7.58 -20.75 -7.87
CA LEU A 44 6.55 -21.78 -7.94
C LEU A 44 5.30 -21.21 -8.65
N LEU A 45 4.87 -21.87 -9.74
CA LEU A 45 3.60 -21.57 -10.42
C LEU A 45 2.45 -22.42 -9.85
N TRP A 46 2.70 -23.70 -9.66
CA TRP A 46 1.72 -24.68 -9.20
C TRP A 46 2.37 -25.66 -8.24
N ARG A 47 1.84 -25.74 -7.02
CA ARG A 47 2.26 -26.69 -5.99
C ARG A 47 1.42 -27.94 -6.11
N GLY A 48 2.03 -29.07 -6.42
CA GLY A 48 1.34 -30.37 -6.38
C GLY A 48 0.75 -30.65 -4.99
N ALA A 49 -0.36 -31.39 -4.96
CA ALA A 49 -1.11 -31.70 -3.75
C ALA A 49 -0.23 -32.36 -2.67
N ARG A 50 -0.55 -32.08 -1.41
CA ARG A 50 0.06 -32.66 -0.21
C ARG A 50 -1.05 -33.08 0.74
N GLU A 51 -0.74 -34.06 1.58
CA GLU A 51 -1.60 -34.43 2.70
C GLU A 51 -1.87 -33.19 3.56
N ASP A 52 -3.12 -33.02 4.00
CA ASP A 52 -3.61 -31.90 4.81
C ASP A 52 -3.57 -30.49 4.18
N GLU A 53 -3.25 -30.35 2.88
CA GLU A 53 -3.38 -29.07 2.16
C GLU A 53 -4.61 -29.08 1.23
N PRO A 54 -5.37 -27.96 1.12
CA PRO A 54 -6.42 -27.86 0.12
C PRO A 54 -5.83 -27.96 -1.29
N SER A 55 -6.55 -28.64 -2.19
CA SER A 55 -6.15 -28.81 -3.58
C SER A 55 -7.33 -28.67 -4.54
N TRP A 56 -7.00 -28.28 -5.76
CA TRP A 56 -7.90 -28.11 -6.90
C TRP A 56 -7.40 -28.96 -8.07
N ASP A 57 -8.29 -29.31 -8.97
CA ASP A 57 -7.94 -29.99 -10.22
C ASP A 57 -7.14 -29.05 -11.15
N GLY A 58 -5.83 -29.25 -11.21
CA GLY A 58 -4.91 -28.53 -12.09
C GLY A 58 -4.85 -29.07 -13.52
N ARG A 59 -5.75 -30.00 -13.90
CA ARG A 59 -5.79 -30.67 -15.20
C ARG A 59 -4.45 -31.35 -15.50
N THR A 60 -3.76 -30.91 -16.56
CA THR A 60 -2.47 -31.45 -16.99
C THR A 60 -1.35 -31.23 -15.97
N LEU A 61 -1.51 -30.29 -15.02
CA LEU A 61 -0.57 -30.06 -13.92
C LEU A 61 -0.80 -31.01 -12.72
N GLY A 62 -1.91 -31.75 -12.72
CA GLY A 62 -2.35 -32.58 -11.60
C GLY A 62 -2.96 -31.78 -10.46
N ALA A 63 -3.54 -32.49 -9.48
CA ALA A 63 -4.13 -31.87 -8.29
C ALA A 63 -3.09 -31.04 -7.52
N GLY A 64 -3.48 -29.86 -7.07
CA GLY A 64 -2.56 -28.94 -6.40
C GLY A 64 -3.18 -27.59 -6.10
N ARG A 65 -2.34 -26.59 -5.89
CA ARG A 65 -2.77 -25.20 -5.64
C ARG A 65 -1.81 -24.21 -6.28
N PRO A 66 -2.26 -23.00 -6.61
CA PRO A 66 -1.39 -22.00 -7.21
C PRO A 66 -0.24 -21.58 -6.28
N GLY A 67 0.83 -21.07 -6.89
CA GLY A 67 1.87 -20.32 -6.21
C GLY A 67 1.47 -18.85 -6.05
N TRP A 68 2.07 -18.16 -5.09
CA TRP A 68 1.62 -16.84 -4.66
C TRP A 68 1.67 -15.77 -5.76
N HIS A 69 2.74 -15.69 -6.54
CA HIS A 69 2.91 -14.60 -7.52
C HIS A 69 1.99 -14.74 -8.74
N ILE A 70 1.73 -15.97 -9.19
CA ILE A 70 0.87 -16.21 -10.37
C ILE A 70 -0.61 -15.89 -10.09
N GLU A 71 -1.05 -15.95 -8.83
CA GLU A 71 -2.41 -15.54 -8.44
C GLU A 71 -2.66 -14.08 -8.80
N CYS A 72 -1.78 -13.17 -8.35
CA CYS A 72 -1.89 -11.73 -8.61
C CYS A 72 -1.77 -11.42 -10.11
N THR A 73 -0.85 -12.07 -10.82
CA THR A 73 -0.75 -11.97 -12.29
C THR A 73 -2.05 -12.35 -12.97
N ALA A 74 -2.60 -13.53 -12.68
CA ALA A 74 -3.80 -14.04 -13.34
C ALA A 74 -5.04 -13.17 -13.06
N ILE A 75 -5.16 -12.64 -11.83
CA ILE A 75 -6.24 -11.72 -11.47
C ILE A 75 -6.08 -10.40 -12.21
N ALA A 76 -4.88 -9.80 -12.21
CA ALA A 76 -4.64 -8.52 -12.84
C ALA A 76 -4.88 -8.58 -14.35
N LEU A 77 -4.31 -9.58 -15.05
CA LEU A 77 -4.51 -9.76 -16.49
C LEU A 77 -6.00 -9.93 -16.85
N ARG A 78 -6.74 -10.69 -16.03
CA ARG A 78 -8.17 -10.92 -16.29
C ARG A 78 -9.02 -9.66 -16.20
N TRP A 79 -8.71 -8.75 -15.27
CA TRP A 79 -9.59 -7.63 -14.95
C TRP A 79 -9.11 -6.28 -15.45
N LEU A 80 -7.80 -6.12 -15.64
CA LEU A 80 -7.17 -4.85 -16.00
C LEU A 80 -6.48 -4.91 -17.38
N GLY A 81 -6.27 -6.11 -17.93
CA GLY A 81 -5.62 -6.32 -19.22
C GLY A 81 -4.10 -6.47 -19.12
N ASP A 82 -3.44 -6.40 -20.27
CA ASP A 82 -2.05 -6.83 -20.43
C ASP A 82 -1.02 -5.81 -19.94
N ARG A 83 -1.44 -4.55 -19.78
CA ARG A 83 -0.64 -3.45 -19.24
C ARG A 83 -1.48 -2.57 -18.32
N ILE A 84 -1.00 -2.36 -17.10
CA ILE A 84 -1.71 -1.62 -16.05
C ILE A 84 -1.01 -0.29 -15.73
N ASP A 85 -1.77 0.67 -15.18
CA ASP A 85 -1.21 1.97 -14.80
C ASP A 85 -0.35 1.88 -13.54
N ILE A 86 -0.87 1.23 -12.49
CA ILE A 86 -0.24 1.15 -11.16
C ILE A 86 -0.34 -0.27 -10.59
N GLN A 87 0.80 -0.85 -10.22
CA GLN A 87 0.90 -1.99 -9.31
C GLN A 87 1.27 -1.50 -7.90
N GLY A 88 0.38 -1.66 -6.93
CA GLY A 88 0.53 -1.11 -5.58
C GLY A 88 0.74 -2.19 -4.50
N GLY A 89 1.53 -1.88 -3.47
CA GLY A 89 1.75 -2.78 -2.33
C GLY A 89 2.59 -2.17 -1.21
N GLY A 90 2.85 -2.93 -0.15
CA GLY A 90 3.91 -2.59 0.80
C GLY A 90 5.30 -2.81 0.19
N SER A 91 6.32 -2.12 0.69
CA SER A 91 7.70 -2.25 0.18
C SER A 91 8.27 -3.66 0.31
N ASP A 92 7.73 -4.50 1.19
CA ASP A 92 8.08 -5.91 1.27
C ASP A 92 7.58 -6.76 0.10
N LEU A 93 6.62 -6.26 -0.70
CA LEU A 93 6.12 -6.91 -1.89
C LEU A 93 6.93 -6.60 -3.15
N GLN A 94 7.80 -5.57 -3.15
CA GLN A 94 8.70 -5.27 -4.28
C GLN A 94 9.38 -6.55 -4.79
N PHE A 95 10.10 -7.23 -3.88
CA PHE A 95 10.70 -8.53 -4.17
C PHE A 95 10.36 -9.55 -3.08
N PRO A 96 10.03 -10.81 -3.42
CA PRO A 96 9.94 -11.36 -4.77
C PRO A 96 8.62 -11.05 -5.49
N HIS A 97 7.62 -10.54 -4.78
CA HIS A 97 6.24 -10.66 -5.22
C HIS A 97 5.91 -9.86 -6.50
N HIS A 98 6.17 -8.56 -6.55
CA HIS A 98 5.87 -7.74 -7.72
C HIS A 98 6.82 -8.00 -8.88
N GLU A 99 8.12 -8.21 -8.63
CA GLU A 99 9.07 -8.62 -9.66
C GLU A 99 8.64 -9.92 -10.37
N MET A 100 8.30 -10.96 -9.61
CA MET A 100 7.89 -12.25 -10.19
C MET A 100 6.50 -12.19 -10.83
N SER A 101 5.56 -11.42 -10.26
CA SER A 101 4.24 -11.22 -10.86
C SER A 101 4.34 -10.49 -12.21
N SER A 102 5.24 -9.51 -12.31
CA SER A 102 5.51 -8.79 -13.55
C SER A 102 6.15 -9.73 -14.57
N ALA A 103 7.19 -10.46 -14.20
CA ALA A 103 7.83 -11.43 -15.09
C ALA A 103 6.85 -12.48 -15.65
N HIS A 104 5.92 -12.99 -14.83
CA HIS A 104 4.86 -13.87 -15.31
C HIS A 104 3.94 -13.18 -16.33
N ALA A 105 3.50 -11.95 -16.03
CA ALA A 105 2.59 -11.22 -16.90
C ALA A 105 3.23 -10.95 -18.27
N GLU A 106 4.45 -10.41 -18.27
CA GLU A 106 5.18 -10.04 -19.48
C GLU A 106 5.49 -11.26 -20.36
N CYS A 107 5.81 -12.41 -19.76
CA CYS A 107 6.01 -13.64 -20.54
C CYS A 107 4.69 -14.22 -21.09
N LEU A 108 3.55 -13.97 -20.45
CA LEU A 108 2.25 -14.44 -20.93
C LEU A 108 1.69 -13.55 -22.05
N THR A 109 1.92 -12.24 -21.97
CA THR A 109 1.31 -11.25 -22.89
C THR A 109 2.27 -10.75 -23.97
N GLY A 110 3.57 -10.78 -23.71
CA GLY A 110 4.59 -10.15 -24.55
C GLY A 110 4.69 -8.62 -24.36
N GLU A 111 3.88 -8.03 -23.48
CA GLU A 111 3.90 -6.60 -23.17
C GLU A 111 4.92 -6.30 -22.07
N HIS A 112 5.66 -5.20 -22.21
CA HIS A 112 6.61 -4.71 -21.21
C HIS A 112 6.66 -3.17 -21.20
N PRO A 113 6.67 -2.50 -20.03
CA PRO A 113 6.56 -3.08 -18.70
C PRO A 113 5.11 -3.49 -18.37
N PHE A 114 4.94 -4.49 -17.48
CA PHE A 114 3.61 -4.90 -17.01
C PHE A 114 2.82 -3.75 -16.37
N ALA A 115 3.44 -2.98 -15.47
CA ALA A 115 2.86 -1.76 -14.91
C ALA A 115 3.67 -0.51 -15.30
N SER A 116 2.97 0.59 -15.57
CA SER A 116 3.62 1.88 -15.83
C SER A 116 4.28 2.44 -14.57
N HIS A 117 3.71 2.20 -13.40
CA HIS A 117 4.26 2.58 -12.10
C HIS A 117 4.13 1.45 -11.08
N TYR A 118 5.19 1.25 -10.30
CA TYR A 118 5.21 0.38 -9.12
C TYR A 118 5.24 1.28 -7.88
N VAL A 119 4.17 1.23 -7.09
CA VAL A 119 3.93 2.16 -5.98
C VAL A 119 3.99 1.40 -4.66
N HIS A 120 5.06 1.61 -3.91
CA HIS A 120 5.36 0.89 -2.68
C HIS A 120 5.21 1.78 -1.44
N ALA A 121 4.33 1.39 -0.53
CA ALA A 121 4.17 2.06 0.76
C ALA A 121 5.23 1.59 1.76
N GLY A 122 5.67 2.51 2.62
CA GLY A 122 6.56 2.21 3.74
C GLY A 122 5.89 1.28 4.76
N MET A 123 6.72 0.57 5.52
CA MET A 123 6.28 -0.37 6.54
C MET A 123 5.89 0.34 7.82
N ILE A 124 4.78 -0.09 8.43
CA ILE A 124 4.41 0.33 9.78
C ILE A 124 4.95 -0.68 10.80
N GLY A 125 5.81 -0.21 11.69
CA GLY A 125 6.39 -1.00 12.78
C GLY A 125 5.67 -0.83 14.11
N LEU A 126 6.02 -1.63 15.11
CA LEU A 126 5.61 -1.46 16.52
C LEU A 126 6.79 -1.86 17.43
N ASP A 127 7.07 -1.05 18.44
CA ASP A 127 8.13 -1.28 19.44
C ASP A 127 9.51 -1.59 18.83
N GLY A 128 9.90 -0.83 17.80
CA GLY A 128 11.22 -0.96 17.16
C GLY A 128 11.38 -2.15 16.21
N GLY A 129 10.30 -2.89 15.92
CA GLY A 129 10.31 -4.02 14.98
C GLY A 129 9.16 -4.01 13.97
N LYS A 130 9.31 -4.77 12.88
CA LYS A 130 8.22 -5.05 11.94
C LYS A 130 7.04 -5.70 12.68
N MET A 131 5.83 -5.19 12.46
CA MET A 131 4.59 -5.78 12.94
C MET A 131 4.33 -7.13 12.26
N SER A 132 4.06 -8.18 13.02
CA SER A 132 3.67 -9.49 12.47
C SER A 132 2.81 -10.30 13.42
N LYS A 133 1.91 -11.13 12.88
CA LYS A 133 1.03 -12.00 13.68
C LYS A 133 1.86 -12.95 14.57
N SER A 134 2.95 -13.50 14.05
CA SER A 134 3.82 -14.45 14.77
C SER A 134 4.54 -13.83 15.96
N LYS A 135 4.88 -12.53 15.90
CA LYS A 135 5.51 -11.81 17.02
C LYS A 135 4.51 -11.26 18.05
N GLY A 136 3.21 -11.37 17.79
CA GLY A 136 2.16 -10.86 18.68
C GLY A 136 2.13 -9.32 18.82
N ASN A 137 2.98 -8.60 18.09
CA ASN A 137 3.12 -7.13 18.15
C ASN A 137 2.22 -6.45 17.12
N LEU A 138 0.91 -6.70 17.19
CA LEU A 138 -0.07 -6.11 16.29
C LEU A 138 -1.06 -5.21 17.02
N ILE A 139 -1.31 -4.04 16.44
CA ILE A 139 -2.45 -3.21 16.79
C ILE A 139 -3.48 -3.37 15.67
N PHE A 140 -4.61 -3.99 16.01
CA PHE A 140 -5.71 -4.17 15.08
C PHE A 140 -6.57 -2.91 15.03
N VAL A 141 -6.93 -2.48 13.82
CA VAL A 141 -7.90 -1.38 13.62
C VAL A 141 -9.21 -1.65 14.36
N SER A 142 -9.68 -2.91 14.39
CA SER A 142 -10.88 -3.29 15.15
C SER A 142 -10.73 -3.08 16.66
N LYS A 143 -9.53 -3.29 17.22
CA LYS A 143 -9.24 -3.05 18.64
C LYS A 143 -9.22 -1.55 18.94
N LEU A 144 -8.57 -0.74 18.10
CA LEU A 144 -8.58 0.72 18.23
C LEU A 144 -9.99 1.29 18.20
N ARG A 145 -10.82 0.83 17.26
CA ARG A 145 -12.23 1.20 17.19
C ARG A 145 -13.02 0.72 18.40
N GLY A 146 -12.75 -0.49 18.86
CA GLY A 146 -13.38 -1.06 20.07
C GLY A 146 -13.07 -0.29 21.36
N THR A 147 -11.96 0.46 21.40
CA THR A 147 -11.63 1.37 22.51
C THR A 147 -12.19 2.79 22.34
N GLY A 148 -13.01 3.03 21.31
CA GLY A 148 -13.65 4.33 21.06
C GLY A 148 -12.82 5.33 20.27
N VAL A 149 -11.72 4.91 19.64
CA VAL A 149 -10.94 5.79 18.75
C VAL A 149 -11.73 6.06 17.48
N ASP A 150 -11.98 7.34 17.17
CA ASP A 150 -12.61 7.77 15.92
C ASP A 150 -11.77 7.27 14.71
N PRO A 151 -12.37 6.53 13.76
CA PRO A 151 -11.66 6.07 12.56
C PRO A 151 -11.01 7.20 11.75
N MET A 152 -11.58 8.40 11.77
CA MET A 152 -11.00 9.57 11.10
C MET A 152 -9.68 9.99 11.75
N ALA A 153 -9.57 9.85 13.07
CA ALA A 153 -8.32 10.09 13.78
C ALA A 153 -7.24 9.05 13.41
N ILE A 154 -7.63 7.78 13.26
CA ILE A 154 -6.70 6.72 12.78
C ILE A 154 -6.19 7.07 11.38
N ARG A 155 -7.09 7.54 10.50
CA ARG A 155 -6.74 7.91 9.14
C ARG A 155 -5.82 9.13 9.09
N LEU A 156 -6.11 10.18 9.86
CA LEU A 156 -5.23 11.36 10.00
C LEU A 156 -3.86 10.99 10.57
N ALA A 157 -3.81 10.07 11.54
CA ALA A 157 -2.55 9.57 12.09
C ALA A 157 -1.70 8.86 11.02
N LEU A 158 -2.33 8.07 10.14
CA LEU A 158 -1.63 7.40 9.05
C LEU A 158 -1.21 8.37 7.93
N LEU A 159 -1.97 9.42 7.67
CA LEU A 159 -1.65 10.44 6.65
C LEU A 159 -0.63 11.49 7.13
N ALA A 160 -0.29 11.51 8.43
CA ALA A 160 0.61 12.48 9.04
C ALA A 160 2.04 12.45 8.47
N ASP A 161 2.46 11.28 7.98
CA ASP A 161 3.75 11.06 7.34
C ASP A 161 3.56 10.64 5.89
N HIS A 162 4.57 10.91 5.07
CA HIS A 162 4.58 10.51 3.67
C HIS A 162 4.39 8.99 3.51
N TYR A 163 3.62 8.56 2.52
CA TYR A 163 3.23 7.14 2.37
C TYR A 163 4.43 6.21 2.15
N ARG A 164 5.54 6.73 1.61
CA ARG A 164 6.80 6.00 1.34
C ARG A 164 7.72 5.85 2.56
N THR A 165 7.41 6.50 3.68
CA THR A 165 8.27 6.52 4.87
C THR A 165 7.92 5.38 5.82
N ASP A 166 8.90 4.52 6.11
CA ASP A 166 8.81 3.54 7.19
C ASP A 166 8.64 4.27 8.53
N ARG A 167 7.68 3.84 9.34
CA ARG A 167 7.40 4.51 10.62
C ARG A 167 6.86 3.58 11.68
N PRO A 168 7.19 3.80 12.97
CA PRO A 168 6.55 3.09 14.05
C PRO A 168 5.11 3.60 14.24
N TRP A 169 4.18 2.71 14.50
CA TRP A 169 2.94 3.07 15.16
C TRP A 169 3.23 3.31 16.65
N THR A 170 2.75 4.42 17.19
CA THR A 170 2.82 4.75 18.61
C THR A 170 1.44 5.11 19.12
N ASP A 171 1.18 4.91 20.41
CA ASP A 171 -0.07 5.35 21.03
C ASP A 171 -0.25 6.87 20.97
N THR A 172 0.84 7.63 20.81
CA THR A 172 0.81 9.08 20.61
C THR A 172 0.24 9.47 19.25
N LEU A 173 0.43 8.68 18.19
CA LEU A 173 -0.09 8.99 16.86
C LEU A 173 -1.62 9.05 16.84
N ALA A 174 -2.30 8.14 17.55
CA ALA A 174 -3.75 8.17 17.67
C ALA A 174 -4.24 9.46 18.34
N LYS A 175 -3.54 9.92 19.40
CA LYS A 175 -3.88 11.18 20.09
C LYS A 175 -3.63 12.40 19.21
N VAL A 176 -2.53 12.41 18.45
CA VAL A 176 -2.24 13.49 17.48
C VAL A 176 -3.34 13.55 16.41
N GLY A 177 -3.74 12.40 15.88
CA GLY A 177 -4.86 12.32 14.92
C GLY A 177 -6.18 12.83 15.50
N GLN A 178 -6.49 12.51 16.76
CA GLN A 178 -7.69 13.00 17.45
C GLN A 178 -7.66 14.52 17.62
N HIS A 179 -6.54 15.06 18.12
CA HIS A 179 -6.40 16.50 18.33
C HIS A 179 -6.52 17.29 17.01
N ARG A 180 -5.90 16.78 15.93
CA ARG A 180 -6.05 17.37 14.59
C ARG A 180 -7.51 17.32 14.12
N LEU A 181 -8.19 16.18 14.31
CA LEU A 181 -9.60 16.03 13.94
C LEU A 181 -10.48 17.03 14.68
N GLU A 182 -10.33 17.17 16.00
CA GLU A 182 -11.07 18.14 16.82
C GLU A 182 -10.82 19.56 16.33
N THR A 183 -9.56 19.93 16.09
CA THR A 183 -9.18 21.25 15.58
C THR A 183 -9.85 21.55 14.24
N TRP A 184 -9.90 20.57 13.33
CA TRP A 184 -10.54 20.73 12.03
C TRP A 184 -12.06 20.86 12.16
N ARG A 185 -12.68 20.06 13.04
CA ARG A 185 -14.12 20.14 13.34
C ARG A 185 -14.50 21.51 13.90
N GLU A 186 -13.73 22.04 14.84
CA GLU A 186 -13.89 23.40 15.35
C GLU A 186 -13.71 24.45 14.24
N GLY A 187 -12.70 24.26 13.38
CA GLY A 187 -12.42 25.13 12.25
C GLY A 187 -13.58 25.26 11.28
N VAL A 188 -14.23 24.14 10.91
CA VAL A 188 -15.38 24.12 9.99
C VAL A 188 -16.72 24.47 10.66
N ALA A 189 -16.79 24.46 11.99
CA ALA A 189 -17.98 24.90 12.73
C ALA A 189 -18.11 26.44 12.84
N ARG A 190 -17.07 27.20 12.43
CA ARG A 190 -17.10 28.66 12.41
C ARG A 190 -18.01 29.20 11.31
N VAL A 191 -18.52 30.42 11.51
CA VAL A 191 -19.39 31.12 10.52
C VAL A 191 -18.63 31.47 9.24
N SER A 192 -17.32 31.72 9.33
CA SER A 192 -16.46 32.07 8.20
C SER A 192 -15.02 31.62 8.44
N GLY A 193 -14.27 31.53 7.35
CA GLY A 193 -12.84 31.18 7.37
C GLY A 193 -12.04 31.92 6.29
N PRO A 194 -10.74 31.62 6.18
CA PRO A 194 -9.92 32.02 5.02
C PRO A 194 -10.47 31.42 3.73
N SER A 195 -9.99 31.86 2.57
CA SER A 195 -10.47 31.37 1.27
C SER A 195 -10.40 29.84 1.14
N GLY A 196 -11.57 29.20 1.00
CA GLY A 196 -11.65 27.75 0.81
C GLY A 196 -11.12 27.32 -0.57
N ALA A 197 -11.27 28.19 -1.58
CA ALA A 197 -10.79 27.94 -2.94
C ALA A 197 -9.26 27.94 -3.03
N GLU A 198 -8.59 28.85 -2.30
CA GLU A 198 -7.12 28.86 -2.21
C GLU A 198 -6.60 27.62 -1.48
N LEU A 199 -7.25 27.24 -0.37
CA LEU A 199 -6.89 25.99 0.33
C LEU A 199 -7.05 24.77 -0.58
N LEU A 200 -8.15 24.68 -1.34
CA LEU A 200 -8.39 23.59 -2.29
C LEU A 200 -7.29 23.49 -3.35
N ALA A 201 -6.84 24.62 -3.89
CA ALA A 201 -5.74 24.64 -4.85
C ALA A 201 -4.44 24.09 -4.22
N ILE A 202 -4.11 24.55 -3.02
CA ILE A 202 -2.92 24.10 -2.27
C ILE A 202 -3.01 22.60 -1.96
N VAL A 203 -4.13 22.12 -1.44
CA VAL A 203 -4.29 20.69 -1.08
C VAL A 203 -4.18 19.80 -2.32
N ARG A 204 -4.77 20.20 -3.45
CA ARG A 204 -4.64 19.45 -4.72
C ARG A 204 -3.20 19.42 -5.22
N GLU A 205 -2.49 20.54 -5.19
CA GLU A 205 -1.08 20.59 -5.58
C GLU A 205 -0.23 19.65 -4.73
N ARG A 206 -0.44 19.66 -3.41
CA ARG A 206 0.27 18.78 -2.47
C ARG A 206 -0.02 17.30 -2.74
N LEU A 207 -1.29 16.92 -2.87
CA LEU A 207 -1.66 15.53 -3.14
C LEU A 207 -1.18 15.07 -4.52
N ALA A 208 -1.15 15.94 -5.52
CA ALA A 208 -0.62 15.62 -6.86
C ALA A 208 0.92 15.45 -6.86
N ASN A 209 1.62 16.03 -5.88
CA ASN A 209 3.06 15.91 -5.72
C ASN A 209 3.42 14.69 -4.86
N ASP A 210 3.43 13.50 -5.46
CA ASP A 210 3.78 12.21 -4.81
C ASP A 210 2.96 11.91 -3.54
N LEU A 211 1.71 12.36 -3.48
CA LEU A 211 0.87 12.23 -2.28
C LEU A 211 1.53 12.87 -1.04
N ASP A 212 1.98 14.13 -1.15
CA ASP A 212 2.47 14.96 -0.02
C ASP A 212 1.33 15.27 0.97
N THR A 213 0.88 14.22 1.66
CA THR A 213 -0.13 14.30 2.71
C THR A 213 0.36 15.14 3.89
N PRO A 214 1.63 15.12 4.34
CA PRO A 214 2.09 16.02 5.39
C PRO A 214 1.87 17.49 5.04
N GLY A 215 2.24 17.89 3.81
CA GLY A 215 2.03 19.25 3.32
C GLY A 215 0.55 19.61 3.16
N ALA A 216 -0.29 18.68 2.68
CA ALA A 216 -1.74 18.87 2.61
C ALA A 216 -2.38 19.05 4.00
N LEU A 217 -2.03 18.20 4.96
CA LEU A 217 -2.55 18.29 6.33
C LEU A 217 -2.10 19.60 7.00
N ALA A 218 -0.85 20.03 6.82
CA ALA A 218 -0.35 21.28 7.38
C ALA A 218 -1.10 22.52 6.83
N ALA A 219 -1.49 22.51 5.55
CA ALA A 219 -2.29 23.58 4.97
C ALA A 219 -3.69 23.67 5.61
N ILE A 220 -4.31 22.52 5.87
CA ILE A 220 -5.63 22.45 6.52
C ILE A 220 -5.52 22.80 8.01
N ASP A 221 -4.46 22.37 8.71
CA ASP A 221 -4.17 22.76 10.10
C ASP A 221 -4.10 24.29 10.23
N MET A 222 -3.42 24.97 9.30
CA MET A 222 -3.31 26.41 9.27
C MET A 222 -4.67 27.07 9.00
N TRP A 223 -5.45 26.57 8.04
CA TRP A 223 -6.79 27.09 7.75
C TRP A 223 -7.72 26.97 8.97
N ALA A 224 -7.70 25.82 9.66
CA ALA A 224 -8.56 25.54 10.81
C ALA A 224 -8.33 26.54 11.96
N GLN A 225 -7.10 27.04 12.12
CA GLN A 225 -6.72 27.96 13.19
C GLN A 225 -6.74 29.44 12.79
N THR A 226 -6.89 29.75 11.49
CA THR A 226 -6.83 31.13 10.98
C THR A 226 -8.24 31.69 10.79
N THR A 227 -8.51 32.92 11.20
CA THR A 227 -9.80 33.59 10.94
C THR A 227 -9.85 34.14 9.52
N GLY A 228 -11.06 34.28 8.98
CA GLY A 228 -11.27 34.93 7.69
C GLY A 228 -12.74 35.30 7.48
N ALA A 229 -13.03 35.97 6.37
CA ALA A 229 -14.34 36.56 6.08
C ALA A 229 -15.20 35.74 5.09
N ASP A 230 -14.68 34.66 4.53
CA ASP A 230 -15.40 33.83 3.57
C ASP A 230 -16.37 32.89 4.30
N THR A 231 -17.67 33.17 4.18
CA THR A 231 -18.76 32.42 4.82
C THR A 231 -19.10 31.11 4.11
N ALA A 232 -18.69 30.94 2.84
CA ALA A 232 -18.87 29.68 2.10
C ALA A 232 -17.72 28.70 2.36
N SER A 233 -16.58 29.21 2.81
CA SER A 233 -15.35 28.43 3.02
C SER A 233 -15.53 27.21 3.93
N PRO A 234 -16.14 27.28 5.13
CA PRO A 234 -16.24 26.11 6.01
C PRO A 234 -16.93 24.91 5.36
N SER A 235 -18.04 25.13 4.65
CA SER A 235 -18.77 24.06 3.94
C SER A 235 -17.95 23.49 2.77
N MET A 236 -17.22 24.34 2.04
CA MET A 236 -16.31 23.91 0.98
C MET A 236 -15.17 23.06 1.53
N VAL A 237 -14.57 23.47 2.65
CA VAL A 237 -13.47 22.73 3.30
C VAL A 237 -13.96 21.39 3.82
N THR A 238 -15.13 21.31 4.47
CA THR A 238 -15.74 20.03 4.84
C THR A 238 -15.86 19.08 3.65
N SER A 239 -16.41 19.56 2.54
CA SER A 239 -16.62 18.75 1.33
C SER A 239 -15.29 18.32 0.69
N MET A 240 -14.30 19.21 0.66
CA MET A 240 -12.97 18.91 0.12
C MET A 240 -12.23 17.87 0.97
N VAL A 241 -12.26 18.03 2.29
CA VAL A 241 -11.55 17.15 3.22
C VAL A 241 -12.11 15.73 3.15
N ASP A 242 -13.43 15.59 3.02
CA ASP A 242 -14.05 14.28 2.73
C ASP A 242 -13.64 13.78 1.33
N ALA A 243 -13.87 14.55 0.28
CA ALA A 243 -13.64 14.09 -1.10
C ALA A 243 -12.19 13.71 -1.42
N LEU A 244 -11.20 14.41 -0.84
CA LEU A 244 -9.78 14.22 -1.16
C LEU A 244 -9.04 13.36 -0.14
N LEU A 245 -9.44 13.43 1.14
CA LEU A 245 -8.76 12.73 2.21
C LEU A 245 -9.62 11.65 2.84
N GLY A 246 -10.91 11.55 2.56
CA GLY A 246 -11.85 10.62 3.20
C GLY A 246 -11.95 10.85 4.70
N ILE A 247 -11.96 12.12 5.12
CA ILE A 247 -12.08 12.54 6.51
C ILE A 247 -13.42 13.24 6.73
N GLU A 248 -14.32 12.60 7.48
CA GLU A 248 -15.65 13.11 7.82
C GLU A 248 -15.57 14.04 9.04
N LEU A 249 -15.89 15.33 8.83
CA LEU A 249 -15.82 16.36 9.86
C LEU A 249 -17.16 16.68 10.54
N VAL A 250 -18.29 16.26 9.97
CA VAL A 250 -19.65 16.52 10.49
C VAL A 250 -20.49 15.27 10.44
#